data_AF-A0A017SYC3-F1
#
_entry.id   AF-A0A017SYC3-F1
#
_cell.length_a   1.000
_cell.length_b   1.000
_cell.length_c   1.000
_cell.angle_alpha   90.00
_cell.angle_beta   90.00
_cell.angle_gamma   90.00
#
_symmetry.space_group_name_H-M   'P 1'
#
loop_
_entity.id
_entity.type
_entity.pdbx_description
1 polymer ?
#
loop_
_entity_poly.entity_id
_entity_poly.type
_entity_poly.pdbx_seq_one_letter_code
_entity_poly.pdbx_strand_id
1 'polypeptide(L)'
;MALHELDLTDAQESAIEGALETLRAGMKGERPEGRAPFAVLAAGVRAGKVDVAAVVAKAGTPGAGFEAHRAAVANALQTLHATLTKEQRRALVDTLAARAEAHGPHGKGAGKQGERAGGPPPGGPLGHLLGRLDLDEDQQEAIARVLEADTPAPPSAADHEAMKQHVEAMRVEMRARLESFAADTFDARTFLAPPAGDKAPGGAGVHGPAAHLERMAKTLAAVVPLLEPEQREALAKDLEQGPPRRH
;
A
#
# COMPACT_ATOMS: atom_id res chain seq x y z
N MET A 1 17.07 9.45 5.01
CA MET A 1 17.41 8.11 4.49
C MET A 1 18.69 7.64 5.18
N ALA A 2 18.83 6.36 5.50
CA ALA A 2 20.01 5.80 6.20
C ALA A 2 21.35 6.01 5.44
N LEU A 3 21.28 6.26 4.12
CA LEU A 3 22.46 6.54 3.29
C LEU A 3 23.21 7.83 3.67
N HIS A 4 22.53 8.83 4.24
CA HIS A 4 23.19 10.08 4.68
C HIS A 4 24.03 9.93 5.95
N GLU A 5 23.94 8.78 6.63
CA GLU A 5 24.70 8.47 7.82
C GLU A 5 26.00 7.71 7.49
N LEU A 6 26.20 7.33 6.22
CA LEU A 6 27.43 6.72 5.73
C LEU A 6 28.42 7.80 5.27
N ASP A 7 29.69 7.60 5.59
CA ASP A 7 30.78 8.39 5.02
C ASP A 7 31.06 7.89 3.59
N LEU A 8 30.51 8.60 2.60
CA LEU A 8 30.61 8.28 1.18
C LEU A 8 31.58 9.23 0.50
N THR A 9 32.37 8.72 -0.44
CA THR A 9 33.17 9.58 -1.33
C THR A 9 32.27 10.26 -2.36
N ASP A 10 32.66 11.42 -2.88
CA ASP A 10 31.93 12.14 -3.94
C ASP A 10 31.59 11.26 -5.14
N ALA A 11 32.49 10.35 -5.51
CA ALA A 11 32.28 9.40 -6.60
C ALA A 11 31.20 8.36 -6.27
N GLN A 12 31.13 7.88 -5.02
CA GLN A 12 30.09 6.96 -4.57
C GLN A 12 28.73 7.66 -4.49
N GLU A 13 28.70 8.89 -3.95
CA GLU A 13 27.48 9.69 -3.85
C GLU A 13 26.88 9.95 -5.24
N SER A 14 27.70 10.40 -6.20
CA SER A 14 27.26 10.64 -7.57
C SER A 14 26.72 9.38 -8.25
N ALA A 15 27.37 8.23 -8.08
CA ALA A 15 26.92 6.96 -8.67
C ALA A 15 25.57 6.49 -8.06
N ILE A 16 25.41 6.61 -6.74
CA ILE A 16 24.18 6.24 -6.03
C ILE A 16 23.04 7.19 -6.43
N GLU A 17 23.29 8.49 -6.48
CA GLU A 17 22.30 9.48 -6.88
C GLU A 17 21.83 9.24 -8.31
N GLY A 18 22.74 9.00 -9.26
CA GLY A 18 22.39 8.68 -10.65
C GLY A 18 21.51 7.42 -10.79
N ALA A 19 21.77 6.39 -9.98
CA ALA A 19 20.93 5.19 -9.93
C ALA A 19 19.52 5.50 -9.37
N LEU A 20 19.43 6.32 -8.32
CA LEU A 20 18.16 6.75 -7.73
C LEU A 20 17.37 7.68 -8.66
N GLU A 21 18.03 8.55 -9.39
CA GLU A 21 17.40 9.41 -10.40
C GLU A 21 16.85 8.61 -11.57
N THR A 22 17.59 7.62 -12.05
CA THR A 22 17.11 6.69 -13.09
C THR A 22 15.85 5.95 -12.62
N LEU A 23 15.85 5.46 -11.38
CA LEU A 23 14.67 4.85 -10.76
C LEU A 23 13.49 5.84 -10.67
N ARG A 24 13.74 7.07 -10.22
CA ARG A 24 12.71 8.12 -10.11
C ARG A 24 12.16 8.53 -11.47
N ALA A 25 12.99 8.61 -12.50
CA ALA A 25 12.59 8.93 -13.87
C ALA A 25 11.70 7.82 -14.45
N GLY A 26 12.07 6.56 -14.23
CA GLY A 26 11.23 5.41 -14.58
C GLY A 26 9.86 5.42 -13.89
N MET A 27 9.77 5.92 -12.65
CA MET A 27 8.50 6.09 -11.93
C MET A 27 7.67 7.30 -12.37
N LYS A 28 8.27 8.27 -13.09
CA LYS A 28 7.54 9.40 -13.69
C LYS A 28 6.93 9.02 -15.05
N GLY A 29 7.44 7.96 -15.69
CA GLY A 29 6.89 7.39 -16.92
C GLY A 29 5.53 6.72 -16.68
N GLU A 30 4.54 7.19 -17.44
CA GLU A 30 3.20 6.64 -17.61
C GLU A 30 2.35 6.39 -16.34
N ARG A 31 1.70 7.48 -15.93
CA ARG A 31 0.50 7.51 -15.07
C ARG A 31 -0.88 7.33 -15.75
N PRO A 32 -1.08 6.71 -16.94
CA PRO A 32 -2.44 6.48 -17.45
C PRO A 32 -3.05 5.13 -17.02
N GLU A 33 -2.26 4.07 -16.78
CA GLU A 33 -2.83 2.71 -16.58
C GLU A 33 -3.38 2.48 -15.16
N GLY A 34 -2.72 3.03 -14.13
CA GLY A 34 -3.16 2.88 -12.73
C GLY A 34 -4.48 3.57 -12.37
N ARG A 35 -5.04 4.38 -13.28
CA ARG A 35 -6.36 5.05 -13.12
C ARG A 35 -7.49 4.37 -13.88
N ALA A 36 -7.20 3.41 -14.75
CA ALA A 36 -8.25 2.71 -15.52
C ALA A 36 -9.32 2.04 -14.64
N PRO A 37 -8.98 1.38 -13.50
CA PRO A 37 -10.00 0.80 -12.61
C PRO A 37 -10.88 1.87 -11.95
N PHE A 38 -10.26 2.98 -11.55
CA PHE A 38 -10.95 4.10 -10.90
C PHE A 38 -11.83 4.89 -11.87
N ALA A 39 -11.45 4.99 -13.15
CA ALA A 39 -12.28 5.59 -14.18
C ALA A 39 -13.54 4.74 -14.46
N VAL A 40 -13.40 3.41 -14.53
CA VAL A 40 -14.55 2.50 -14.65
C VAL A 40 -15.45 2.57 -13.42
N LEU A 41 -14.85 2.64 -12.24
CA LEU A 41 -15.58 2.80 -10.98
C LEU A 41 -16.35 4.13 -10.94
N ALA A 42 -15.71 5.24 -11.32
CA ALA A 42 -16.33 6.55 -11.41
C ALA A 42 -17.50 6.59 -12.41
N ALA A 43 -17.34 5.98 -13.59
CA ALA A 43 -18.42 5.85 -14.57
C ALA A 43 -19.61 5.05 -14.00
N GLY A 44 -19.34 3.94 -13.30
CA GLY A 44 -20.37 3.14 -12.62
C GLY A 44 -21.09 3.92 -11.52
N VAL A 45 -20.36 4.71 -10.74
CA VAL A 45 -20.94 5.61 -9.71
C VAL A 45 -21.87 6.63 -10.36
N ARG A 46 -21.46 7.34 -11.42
CA ARG A 46 -22.33 8.31 -12.13
C ARG A 46 -23.58 7.66 -12.68
N ALA A 47 -23.44 6.46 -13.25
CA ALA A 47 -24.53 5.69 -13.81
C ALA A 47 -25.49 5.12 -12.75
N GLY A 48 -25.15 5.23 -11.46
CA GLY A 48 -25.96 4.66 -10.37
C GLY A 48 -25.79 3.15 -10.20
N LYS A 49 -24.82 2.53 -10.90
CA LYS A 49 -24.60 1.08 -10.89
C LYS A 49 -23.14 0.75 -11.16
N VAL A 50 -22.49 0.13 -10.18
CA VAL A 50 -21.09 -0.31 -10.28
C VAL A 50 -21.03 -1.76 -10.76
N ASP A 51 -20.26 -2.01 -11.83
CA ASP A 51 -19.91 -3.35 -12.29
C ASP A 51 -18.58 -3.79 -11.66
N VAL A 52 -18.68 -4.57 -10.58
CA VAL A 52 -17.52 -5.07 -9.82
C VAL A 52 -16.59 -5.90 -10.71
N ALA A 53 -17.15 -6.72 -11.60
CA ALA A 53 -16.36 -7.59 -12.48
C ALA A 53 -15.57 -6.77 -13.50
N ALA A 54 -16.18 -5.72 -14.07
CA ALA A 54 -15.49 -4.81 -14.98
C ALA A 54 -14.36 -4.01 -14.29
N VAL A 55 -14.57 -3.58 -13.04
CA VAL A 55 -13.52 -2.89 -12.26
C VAL A 55 -12.35 -3.83 -11.98
N VAL A 56 -12.61 -5.06 -11.53
CA VAL A 56 -11.56 -6.05 -11.25
C VAL A 56 -10.82 -6.46 -12.53
N ALA A 57 -11.52 -6.62 -13.66
CA ALA A 57 -10.89 -6.90 -14.94
C ALA A 57 -9.93 -5.79 -15.39
N LYS A 58 -10.22 -4.53 -15.03
CA LYS A 58 -9.36 -3.37 -15.33
C LYS A 58 -8.26 -3.11 -14.32
N ALA A 59 -8.37 -3.67 -13.11
CA ALA A 59 -7.30 -3.66 -12.10
C ALA A 59 -5.98 -4.25 -12.65
N GLY A 60 -6.08 -5.08 -13.69
CA GLY A 60 -4.96 -5.70 -14.35
C GLY A 60 -4.32 -6.78 -13.48
N THR A 61 -3.72 -7.77 -14.14
CA THR A 61 -2.62 -8.54 -13.53
C THR A 61 -1.47 -7.55 -13.30
N PRO A 62 -0.61 -7.68 -12.25
CA PRO A 62 0.61 -6.88 -12.14
C PRO A 62 1.39 -6.96 -13.45
N GLY A 63 1.20 -5.93 -14.30
CA GLY A 63 1.61 -5.96 -15.70
C GLY A 63 3.09 -5.63 -15.82
N ALA A 64 3.59 -5.61 -17.05
CA ALA A 64 4.99 -5.34 -17.40
C ALA A 64 5.61 -4.13 -16.67
N GLY A 65 4.82 -3.12 -16.27
CA GLY A 65 5.27 -2.00 -15.44
C GLY A 65 5.72 -2.39 -14.02
N PHE A 66 5.09 -3.37 -13.36
CA PHE A 66 5.52 -3.87 -12.05
C PHE A 66 6.85 -4.63 -12.16
N GLU A 67 6.98 -5.49 -13.16
CA GLU A 67 8.23 -6.23 -13.40
C GLU A 67 9.36 -5.31 -13.87
N ALA A 68 9.06 -4.32 -14.73
CA ALA A 68 10.04 -3.30 -15.12
C ALA A 68 10.47 -2.44 -13.93
N HIS A 69 9.53 -2.06 -13.05
CA HIS A 69 9.85 -1.37 -11.81
C HIS A 69 10.71 -2.23 -10.88
N ARG A 70 10.32 -3.49 -10.66
CA ARG A 70 11.08 -4.44 -9.83
C ARG A 70 12.49 -4.65 -10.40
N ALA A 71 12.64 -4.74 -11.72
CA ALA A 71 13.93 -4.81 -12.39
C ALA A 71 14.75 -3.52 -12.18
N ALA A 72 14.13 -2.34 -12.29
CA ALA A 72 14.80 -1.07 -12.05
C ALA A 72 15.27 -0.93 -10.59
N VAL A 73 14.44 -1.33 -9.61
CA VAL A 73 14.81 -1.38 -8.19
C VAL A 73 15.94 -2.39 -7.97
N ALA A 74 15.87 -3.58 -8.59
CA ALA A 74 16.92 -4.58 -8.49
C ALA A 74 18.26 -4.02 -8.98
N ASN A 75 18.26 -3.35 -10.14
CA ASN A 75 19.46 -2.73 -10.68
C ASN A 75 20.02 -1.64 -9.75
N ALA A 76 19.16 -0.76 -9.21
CA ALA A 76 19.59 0.27 -8.27
C ALA A 76 20.21 -0.32 -6.99
N LEU A 77 19.59 -1.36 -6.42
CA LEU A 77 20.14 -2.07 -5.25
C LEU A 77 21.46 -2.77 -5.56
N GLN A 78 21.59 -3.35 -6.76
CA GLN A 78 22.83 -3.98 -7.20
C GLN A 78 23.96 -2.95 -7.35
N THR A 79 23.67 -1.78 -7.95
CA THR A 79 24.63 -0.67 -8.06
C THR A 79 25.04 -0.16 -6.70
N LEU A 80 24.09 0.00 -5.77
CA LEU A 80 24.37 0.41 -4.40
C LEU A 80 25.33 -0.57 -3.71
N HIS A 81 25.04 -1.87 -3.78
CA HIS A 81 25.89 -2.91 -3.19
C HIS A 81 27.32 -2.89 -3.78
N ALA A 82 27.44 -2.80 -5.10
CA ALA A 82 28.72 -2.82 -5.80
C ALA A 82 29.57 -1.56 -5.53
N THR A 83 28.92 -0.43 -5.27
CA THR A 83 29.59 0.87 -5.03
C THR A 83 30.09 1.00 -3.59
N LEU A 84 29.42 0.38 -2.63
CA LEU A 84 29.77 0.44 -1.22
C LEU A 84 30.88 -0.57 -0.87
N THR A 85 31.81 -0.15 -0.01
CA THR A 85 32.78 -1.06 0.61
C THR A 85 32.05 -2.08 1.49
N LYS A 86 32.76 -3.16 1.88
CA LYS A 86 32.21 -4.18 2.77
C LYS A 86 31.79 -3.58 4.11
N GLU A 87 32.60 -2.66 4.63
CA GLU A 87 32.37 -1.96 5.88
C GLU A 87 31.15 -1.03 5.78
N GLN A 88 31.00 -0.31 4.67
CA GLN A 88 29.84 0.55 4.41
C GLN A 88 28.54 -0.25 4.24
N ARG A 89 28.59 -1.41 3.56
CA ARG A 89 27.44 -2.33 3.45
C ARG A 89 27.00 -2.85 4.82
N ARG A 90 27.96 -3.23 5.67
CA ARG A 90 27.69 -3.67 7.04
C ARG A 90 27.06 -2.55 7.88
N ALA A 91 27.66 -1.36 7.87
CA ALA A 91 27.13 -0.21 8.59
C ALA A 91 25.69 0.14 8.15
N LEU A 92 25.39 0.06 6.85
CA LEU A 92 24.03 0.29 6.35
C LEU A 92 23.04 -0.75 6.90
N VAL A 93 23.39 -2.03 6.89
CA VAL A 93 22.54 -3.11 7.43
C VAL A 93 22.31 -2.92 8.92
N ASP A 94 23.35 -2.59 9.69
CA ASP A 94 23.26 -2.36 11.12
C ASP A 94 22.35 -1.16 11.45
N THR A 95 22.48 -0.05 10.72
CA THR A 95 21.58 1.11 10.86
C THR A 95 20.13 0.76 10.52
N LEU A 96 19.90 -0.01 9.44
CA LEU A 96 18.55 -0.42 9.06
C LEU A 96 17.92 -1.37 10.10
N ALA A 97 18.69 -2.31 10.63
CA ALA A 97 18.25 -3.22 11.69
C ALA A 97 17.92 -2.44 12.98
N ALA A 98 18.81 -1.54 13.42
CA ALA A 98 18.58 -0.70 14.59
C ALA A 98 17.32 0.17 14.44
N ARG A 99 17.09 0.70 13.24
CA ARG A 99 15.89 1.49 12.93
C ARG A 99 14.62 0.65 12.93
N ALA A 100 14.67 -0.58 12.43
CA ALA A 100 13.54 -1.51 12.46
C ALA A 100 13.14 -1.85 13.91
N GLU A 101 14.12 -2.13 14.77
CA GLU A 101 13.91 -2.38 16.21
C GLU A 101 13.37 -1.13 16.93
N ALA A 102 13.90 0.05 16.62
CA ALA A 102 13.49 1.31 17.23
C ALA A 102 12.06 1.73 16.86
N HIS A 103 11.54 1.33 15.70
CA HIS A 103 10.21 1.74 15.24
C HIS A 103 9.08 0.77 15.54
N GLY A 104 9.36 -0.49 15.86
CA GLY A 104 8.36 -1.49 16.27
C GLY A 104 7.15 -1.64 15.31
N PRO A 105 6.17 -2.49 15.62
CA PRO A 105 4.97 -2.64 14.79
C PRO A 105 3.96 -1.49 14.99
N HIS A 106 4.25 -0.57 15.92
CA HIS A 106 3.44 0.60 16.22
C HIS A 106 4.30 1.85 16.23
N GLY A 107 4.78 2.26 15.05
CA GLY A 107 5.39 3.57 14.88
C GLY A 107 4.47 4.68 15.42
N LYS A 108 5.05 5.71 16.05
CA LYS A 108 4.33 6.88 16.59
C LYS A 108 3.47 7.53 15.50
N GLY A 109 2.19 7.17 15.47
CA GLY A 109 1.27 7.53 14.39
C GLY A 109 -0.09 6.85 14.53
N ALA A 110 -0.19 5.75 15.29
CA ALA A 110 -1.44 5.28 15.86
C ALA A 110 -1.92 6.24 16.95
N GLY A 111 -2.33 7.45 16.55
CA GLY A 111 -3.02 8.38 17.43
C GLY A 111 -4.23 7.67 18.02
N LYS A 112 -4.39 7.78 19.34
CA LYS A 112 -5.58 7.32 20.05
C LYS A 112 -6.81 7.85 19.31
N GLN A 113 -7.60 6.94 18.74
CA GLN A 113 -8.84 7.27 18.05
C GLN A 113 -9.78 7.87 19.11
N GLY A 114 -9.90 9.19 19.12
CA GLY A 114 -10.82 9.87 20.01
C GLY A 114 -12.25 9.55 19.60
N GLU A 115 -13.05 9.09 20.55
CA GLU A 115 -14.50 8.99 20.41
C GLU A 115 -15.07 10.37 20.07
N ARG A 116 -15.53 10.54 18.83
CA ARG A 116 -16.41 11.64 18.43
C ARG A 116 -17.74 11.04 17.99
N ALA A 117 -18.80 11.60 18.55
CA ALA A 117 -20.18 11.28 18.22
C ALA A 117 -20.52 11.70 16.78
N GLY A 118 -21.23 10.83 16.05
CA GLY A 118 -22.08 11.20 14.91
C GLY A 118 -21.44 11.20 13.52
N GLY A 119 -20.72 10.15 13.12
CA GLY A 119 -20.33 9.94 11.72
C GLY A 119 -19.88 8.50 11.45
N PRO A 120 -19.91 8.02 10.19
CA PRO A 120 -19.51 6.66 9.86
C PRO A 120 -18.07 6.38 10.34
N PRO A 121 -17.78 5.17 10.83
CA PRO A 121 -16.57 4.89 11.59
C PRO A 121 -15.29 5.18 10.78
N PRO A 122 -14.29 5.85 11.38
CA PRO A 122 -13.05 6.21 10.71
C PRO A 122 -12.14 4.99 10.60
N GLY A 123 -12.41 4.11 9.64
CA GLY A 123 -11.60 2.91 9.42
C GLY A 123 -11.93 2.09 8.19
N GLY A 124 -13.09 2.30 7.58
CA GLY A 124 -13.46 1.62 6.33
C GLY A 124 -12.71 2.16 5.10
N PRO A 125 -12.51 1.35 4.04
CA PRO A 125 -11.83 1.77 2.82
C PRO A 125 -12.45 3.01 2.13
N LEU A 126 -13.71 3.31 2.43
CA LEU A 126 -14.46 4.45 1.87
C LEU A 126 -14.71 5.60 2.84
N GLY A 127 -14.31 5.51 4.12
CA GLY A 127 -14.68 6.50 5.14
C GLY A 127 -14.26 7.94 4.78
N HIS A 128 -13.14 8.09 4.08
CA HIS A 128 -12.63 9.38 3.60
C HIS A 128 -13.36 9.91 2.36
N LEU A 129 -13.97 9.05 1.54
CA LEU A 129 -14.71 9.43 0.34
C LEU A 129 -16.15 9.81 0.70
N LEU A 130 -16.80 9.00 1.54
CA LEU A 130 -18.18 9.24 1.94
C LEU A 130 -18.30 10.42 2.92
N GLY A 131 -17.30 10.65 3.77
CA GLY A 131 -17.27 11.80 4.69
C GLY A 131 -17.13 13.17 4.02
N ARG A 132 -16.98 13.22 2.69
CA ARG A 132 -16.93 14.47 1.90
C ARG A 132 -18.24 14.76 1.16
N LEU A 133 -19.17 13.81 1.17
CA LEU A 133 -20.50 14.00 0.60
C LEU A 133 -21.41 14.64 1.64
N ASP A 134 -22.26 15.56 1.18
CA ASP A 134 -23.33 16.11 2.00
C ASP A 134 -24.48 15.11 2.04
N LEU A 135 -24.48 14.23 3.04
CA LEU A 135 -25.44 13.15 3.22
C LEU A 135 -26.47 13.53 4.29
N ASP A 136 -27.75 13.31 4.02
CA ASP A 136 -28.79 13.47 5.03
C ASP A 136 -28.73 12.37 6.11
N GLU A 137 -29.47 12.54 7.21
CA GLU A 137 -29.44 11.62 8.36
C GLU A 137 -29.89 10.19 7.98
N ASP A 138 -30.88 10.06 7.10
CA ASP A 138 -31.41 8.77 6.66
C ASP A 138 -30.39 8.03 5.77
N GLN A 139 -29.71 8.76 4.87
CA GLN A 139 -28.62 8.28 4.04
C GLN A 139 -27.42 7.85 4.90
N GLN A 140 -27.06 8.66 5.90
CA GLN A 140 -25.97 8.33 6.82
C GLN A 140 -26.25 7.04 7.60
N GLU A 141 -27.47 6.85 8.12
CA GLU A 141 -27.84 5.64 8.84
C GLU A 141 -27.88 4.42 7.91
N ALA A 142 -28.43 4.55 6.70
CA ALA A 142 -28.47 3.48 5.72
C ALA A 142 -27.06 3.04 5.29
N ILE A 143 -26.16 3.99 5.04
CA ILE A 143 -24.75 3.73 4.71
C ILE A 143 -24.03 3.09 5.90
N ALA A 144 -24.27 3.54 7.13
CA ALA A 144 -23.67 2.95 8.33
C ALA A 144 -24.05 1.47 8.48
N ARG A 145 -25.32 1.11 8.24
CA ARG A 145 -25.78 -0.30 8.28
C ARG A 145 -25.12 -1.16 7.19
N VAL A 146 -24.92 -0.62 5.99
CA VAL A 146 -24.20 -1.33 4.91
C VAL A 146 -22.76 -1.61 5.32
N LEU A 147 -22.07 -0.61 5.90
CA LEU A 147 -20.68 -0.75 6.34
C LEU A 147 -20.54 -1.69 7.54
N GLU A 148 -21.50 -1.67 8.46
CA GLU A 148 -21.53 -2.57 9.63
C GLU A 148 -21.73 -4.03 9.20
N ALA A 149 -22.63 -4.29 8.25
CA ALA A 149 -22.87 -5.63 7.71
C ALA A 149 -21.63 -6.23 6.99
N ASP A 150 -20.79 -5.39 6.39
CA ASP A 150 -19.54 -5.77 5.73
C ASP A 150 -18.33 -5.77 6.69
N THR A 151 -18.50 -5.37 7.95
CA THR A 151 -17.40 -5.33 8.93
C THR A 151 -17.02 -6.75 9.33
N PRO A 152 -15.78 -7.21 9.04
CA PRO A 152 -15.35 -8.53 9.45
C PRO A 152 -15.38 -8.63 10.98
N ALA A 153 -15.69 -9.84 11.48
CA ALA A 153 -15.65 -10.11 12.91
C ALA A 153 -14.28 -9.69 13.51
N PRO A 154 -14.26 -9.16 14.73
CA PRO A 154 -13.01 -8.82 15.37
C PRO A 154 -12.12 -10.07 15.47
N PRO A 155 -10.80 -9.94 15.26
CA PRO A 155 -9.89 -11.06 15.35
C PRO A 155 -9.98 -11.73 16.72
N SER A 156 -9.97 -13.07 16.73
CA SER A 156 -9.97 -13.85 17.96
C SER A 156 -8.61 -13.79 18.67
N ALA A 157 -8.55 -14.23 19.92
CA ALA A 157 -7.27 -14.37 20.64
C ALA A 157 -6.28 -15.30 19.90
N ALA A 158 -6.79 -16.34 19.22
CA ALA A 158 -5.99 -17.22 18.39
C ALA A 158 -5.44 -16.51 17.15
N ASP A 159 -6.24 -15.63 16.53
CA ASP A 159 -5.79 -14.80 15.39
C ASP A 159 -4.73 -13.78 15.83
N HIS A 160 -4.88 -13.20 17.02
CA HIS A 160 -3.87 -12.31 17.60
C HIS A 160 -2.53 -13.02 17.84
N GLU A 161 -2.57 -14.25 18.35
CA GLU A 161 -1.37 -15.04 18.58
C GLU A 161 -0.72 -15.47 17.26
N ALA A 162 -1.52 -15.91 16.29
CA ALA A 162 -1.03 -16.25 14.95
C ALA A 162 -0.41 -15.03 14.24
N MET A 163 -1.00 -13.84 14.42
CA MET A 163 -0.45 -12.59 13.90
C MET A 163 0.89 -12.25 14.55
N LYS A 164 1.04 -12.40 15.87
CA LYS A 164 2.33 -12.19 16.54
C LYS A 164 3.39 -13.13 15.99
N GLN A 165 3.09 -14.42 15.88
CA GLN A 165 4.02 -15.41 15.34
C GLN A 165 4.42 -15.09 13.90
N HIS A 166 3.47 -14.64 13.08
CA HIS A 166 3.74 -14.20 11.71
C HIS A 166 4.64 -12.97 11.67
N VAL A 167 4.38 -11.96 12.50
CA VAL A 167 5.23 -10.76 12.60
C VAL A 167 6.64 -11.12 13.05
N GLU A 168 6.81 -12.02 14.02
CA GLU A 168 8.14 -12.47 14.43
C GLU A 168 8.85 -13.27 13.33
N ALA A 169 8.15 -14.16 12.62
CA ALA A 169 8.71 -14.88 11.48
C ALA A 169 9.17 -13.91 10.37
N MET A 170 8.33 -12.91 10.05
CA MET A 170 8.66 -11.85 9.10
C MET A 170 9.87 -11.03 9.52
N ARG A 171 10.02 -10.74 10.82
CA ARG A 171 11.20 -10.03 11.34
C ARG A 171 12.48 -10.84 11.16
N VAL A 172 12.43 -12.13 11.49
CA VAL A 172 13.57 -13.04 11.31
C VAL A 172 13.95 -13.13 9.83
N GLU A 173 12.96 -13.28 8.96
CA GLU A 173 13.19 -13.33 7.51
C GLU A 173 13.76 -12.01 6.98
N MET A 174 13.17 -10.87 7.34
CA MET A 174 13.67 -9.54 6.94
C MET A 174 15.09 -9.32 7.41
N ARG A 175 15.43 -9.72 8.64
CA ARG A 175 16.80 -9.62 9.15
C ARG A 175 17.76 -10.49 8.35
N ALA A 176 17.44 -11.76 8.11
CA ALA A 176 18.27 -12.65 7.31
C ALA A 176 18.45 -12.13 5.86
N ARG A 177 17.40 -11.54 5.30
CA ARG A 177 17.42 -10.90 3.98
C ARG A 177 18.31 -9.66 3.97
N LEU A 178 18.26 -8.80 4.98
CA LEU A 178 19.17 -7.66 5.13
C LEU A 178 20.63 -8.10 5.26
N GLU A 179 20.91 -9.19 5.99
CA GLU A 179 22.27 -9.75 6.10
C GLU A 179 22.84 -10.15 4.73
N SER A 180 22.02 -10.59 3.77
CA SER A 180 22.48 -10.88 2.41
C SER A 180 23.07 -9.66 1.69
N PHE A 181 22.69 -8.44 2.07
CA PHE A 181 23.26 -7.21 1.53
C PHE A 181 24.68 -6.94 2.07
N ALA A 182 24.98 -7.36 3.30
CA ALA A 182 26.32 -7.22 3.87
C ALA A 182 27.32 -8.24 3.30
N ALA A 183 26.83 -9.30 2.65
CA ALA A 183 27.66 -10.33 2.06
C ALA A 183 28.48 -9.81 0.85
N ASP A 184 29.57 -10.53 0.53
CA ASP A 184 30.43 -10.19 -0.61
C ASP A 184 29.71 -10.37 -1.94
N THR A 185 28.79 -11.34 -2.01
CA THR A 185 27.88 -11.57 -3.14
C THR A 185 26.47 -11.14 -2.77
N PHE A 186 25.81 -10.37 -3.63
CA PHE A 186 24.43 -9.95 -3.45
C PHE A 186 23.66 -10.10 -4.76
N ASP A 187 22.46 -10.66 -4.67
CA ASP A 187 21.52 -10.77 -5.77
C ASP A 187 20.27 -9.96 -5.44
N ALA A 188 20.17 -8.79 -6.05
CA ALA A 188 19.05 -7.88 -5.85
C ALA A 188 17.70 -8.46 -6.29
N ARG A 189 17.67 -9.40 -7.26
CA ARG A 189 16.41 -10.01 -7.74
C ARG A 189 15.86 -11.00 -6.73
N THR A 190 16.74 -11.81 -6.14
CA THR A 190 16.42 -12.69 -5.02
C THR A 190 16.05 -11.86 -3.79
N PHE A 191 16.78 -10.77 -3.52
CA PHE A 191 16.45 -9.81 -2.46
C PHE A 191 15.13 -9.07 -2.69
N LEU A 192 14.52 -9.10 -3.87
CA LEU A 192 13.20 -8.51 -4.15
C LEU A 192 12.12 -9.57 -4.41
N ALA A 193 12.43 -10.86 -4.26
CA ALA A 193 11.44 -11.92 -4.41
C ALA A 193 10.40 -11.87 -3.28
N PRO A 194 9.11 -12.02 -3.56
CA PRO A 194 8.13 -12.20 -2.50
C PRO A 194 8.49 -13.43 -1.65
N PRO A 195 8.25 -13.40 -0.33
CA PRO A 195 8.42 -14.56 0.53
C PRO A 195 7.69 -15.78 -0.03
N ALA A 196 8.34 -16.94 0.01
CA ALA A 196 7.70 -18.18 -0.43
C ALA A 196 6.55 -18.52 0.52
N GLY A 197 5.31 -18.48 0.01
CA GLY A 197 4.14 -18.96 0.75
C GLY A 197 3.37 -17.90 1.55
N ASP A 198 3.44 -16.62 1.16
CA ASP A 198 2.61 -15.53 1.71
C ASP A 198 1.10 -15.83 1.61
N LYS A 199 0.60 -16.60 2.56
CA LYS A 199 -0.79 -16.65 2.98
C LYS A 199 -0.77 -16.17 4.42
N ALA A 200 -1.13 -14.91 4.64
CA ALA A 200 -1.30 -14.38 5.99
C ALA A 200 -2.18 -15.35 6.81
N PRO A 201 -1.79 -15.72 8.04
CA PRO A 201 -2.62 -16.57 8.89
C PRO A 201 -3.91 -15.83 9.25
N GLY A 202 -5.05 -16.52 9.13
CA GLY A 202 -6.38 -15.97 9.46
C GLY A 202 -7.43 -16.05 8.34
N GLY A 203 -7.14 -16.63 7.18
CA GLY A 203 -8.16 -16.89 6.15
C GLY A 203 -8.76 -15.64 5.46
N ALA A 204 -8.36 -14.43 5.87
CA ALA A 204 -8.63 -13.20 5.15
C ALA A 204 -7.77 -13.19 3.87
N GLY A 205 -8.36 -13.66 2.77
CA GLY A 205 -7.69 -13.79 1.49
C GLY A 205 -6.98 -12.51 1.03
N VAL A 206 -5.75 -12.71 0.55
CA VAL A 206 -5.01 -11.89 -0.42
C VAL A 206 -5.12 -10.38 -0.17
N HIS A 207 -4.20 -9.81 0.63
CA HIS A 207 -3.99 -8.36 0.76
C HIS A 207 -3.36 -7.73 -0.50
N GLY A 208 -3.79 -8.16 -1.68
CA GLY A 208 -3.35 -7.60 -2.96
C GLY A 208 -4.16 -6.35 -3.34
N PRO A 209 -3.59 -5.45 -4.15
CA PRO A 209 -4.30 -4.29 -4.71
C PRO A 209 -5.65 -4.65 -5.36
N ALA A 210 -5.74 -5.82 -6.01
CA ALA A 210 -6.96 -6.30 -6.64
C ALA A 210 -8.09 -6.63 -5.64
N ALA A 211 -7.78 -7.28 -4.52
CA ALA A 211 -8.78 -7.60 -3.50
C ALA A 211 -9.26 -6.34 -2.75
N HIS A 212 -8.38 -5.35 -2.58
CA HIS A 212 -8.78 -4.05 -2.06
C HIS A 212 -9.74 -3.33 -3.02
N LEU A 213 -9.43 -3.29 -4.32
CA LEU A 213 -10.29 -2.73 -5.35
C LEU A 213 -11.65 -3.44 -5.44
N GLU A 214 -11.67 -4.77 -5.34
CA GLU A 214 -12.90 -5.55 -5.35
C GLU A 214 -13.80 -5.22 -4.15
N ARG A 215 -13.23 -5.16 -2.94
CA ARG A 215 -13.97 -4.73 -1.74
C ARG A 215 -14.54 -3.32 -1.91
N MET A 216 -13.71 -2.39 -2.39
CA MET A 216 -14.14 -1.02 -2.65
C MET A 216 -15.29 -0.96 -3.67
N ALA A 217 -15.20 -1.71 -4.76
CA ALA A 217 -16.25 -1.77 -5.79
C ALA A 217 -17.55 -2.38 -5.26
N LYS A 218 -17.47 -3.43 -4.42
CA LYS A 218 -18.63 -4.05 -3.76
C LYS A 218 -19.33 -3.08 -2.82
N THR A 219 -18.59 -2.40 -1.96
CA THR A 219 -19.17 -1.42 -1.05
C THR A 219 -19.78 -0.23 -1.81
N LEU A 220 -19.14 0.26 -2.88
CA LEU A 220 -19.72 1.31 -3.72
C LEU A 220 -20.97 0.83 -4.46
N ALA A 221 -21.03 -0.42 -4.93
CA ALA A 221 -22.23 -0.98 -5.54
C ALA A 221 -23.44 -0.98 -4.57
N ALA A 222 -23.21 -1.14 -3.26
CA ALA A 222 -24.25 -1.08 -2.24
C ALA A 222 -24.64 0.35 -1.83
N VAL A 223 -23.68 1.29 -1.83
CA VAL A 223 -23.92 2.69 -1.40
C VAL A 223 -24.49 3.56 -2.52
N VAL A 224 -24.07 3.37 -3.77
CA VAL A 224 -24.45 4.22 -4.90
C VAL A 224 -25.98 4.36 -5.12
N PRO A 225 -26.81 3.33 -4.91
CA PRO A 225 -28.26 3.46 -5.00
C PRO A 225 -28.89 4.38 -3.93
N LEU A 226 -28.19 4.63 -2.82
CA LEU A 226 -28.63 5.51 -1.74
C LEU A 226 -28.29 6.99 -2.00
N LEU A 227 -27.44 7.25 -3.00
CA LEU A 227 -26.96 8.59 -3.32
C LEU A 227 -27.81 9.27 -4.39
N GLU A 228 -28.01 10.57 -4.22
CA GLU A 228 -28.60 11.45 -5.21
C GLU A 228 -27.68 11.65 -6.43
N PRO A 229 -28.22 12.03 -7.60
CA PRO A 229 -27.41 12.25 -8.81
C PRO A 229 -26.21 13.19 -8.61
N GLU A 230 -26.39 14.25 -7.83
CA GLU A 230 -25.36 15.27 -7.56
C GLU A 230 -24.24 14.71 -6.66
N GLN A 231 -24.61 13.93 -5.64
CA GLN A 231 -23.67 13.22 -4.76
C GLN A 231 -22.87 12.16 -5.52
N ARG A 232 -23.50 11.44 -6.47
CA ARG A 232 -22.82 10.48 -7.35
C ARG A 232 -21.80 11.15 -8.25
N GLU A 233 -22.13 12.32 -8.81
CA GLU A 233 -21.19 13.08 -9.63
C GLU A 233 -19.99 13.59 -8.81
N ALA A 234 -20.23 14.07 -7.58
CA ALA A 234 -19.15 14.49 -6.67
C ALA A 234 -18.22 13.31 -6.32
N LEU A 235 -18.80 12.16 -5.97
CA LEU A 235 -18.04 10.95 -5.65
C LEU A 235 -17.22 10.44 -6.84
N ALA A 236 -17.79 10.46 -8.05
CA ALA A 236 -17.10 10.05 -9.27
C ALA A 236 -15.89 10.94 -9.58
N LYS A 237 -16.02 12.26 -9.38
CA LYS A 237 -14.90 13.20 -9.53
C LYS A 237 -13.79 12.92 -8.52
N ASP A 238 -14.12 12.66 -7.27
CA ASP A 238 -13.14 12.33 -6.23
C ASP A 238 -12.40 11.02 -6.56
N LEU A 239 -13.08 10.01 -7.12
CA LEU A 239 -12.46 8.76 -7.58
C LEU A 239 -11.47 8.97 -8.74
N GLU A 240 -11.77 9.85 -9.68
CA GLU A 240 -10.88 10.16 -10.82
C GLU A 240 -9.67 11.01 -10.42
N GLN A 241 -9.86 11.92 -9.45
CA GLN A 241 -8.80 12.77 -8.94
C GLN A 241 -7.86 12.00 -8.00
N GLY A 242 -8.40 11.05 -7.22
CA GLY A 242 -7.69 10.34 -6.18
C GLY A 242 -7.53 11.19 -4.90
N PRO A 243 -6.97 10.63 -3.82
CA PRO A 243 -6.79 11.37 -2.56
C PRO A 243 -5.95 12.64 -2.78
N PRO A 244 -6.33 13.78 -2.17
CA PRO A 244 -5.60 15.03 -2.33
C PRO A 244 -4.16 14.84 -1.88
N ARG A 245 -3.21 15.43 -2.63
CA ARG A 245 -1.81 15.43 -2.21
C ARG A 245 -1.72 16.18 -0.88
N ARG A 246 -1.32 15.47 0.18
CA ARG A 246 -0.91 16.15 1.42
C ARG A 246 0.29 17.02 1.06
N HIS A 247 0.09 18.34 1.18
CA HIS A 247 1.16 19.33 1.13
C HIS A 247 1.93 19.35 2.44
#